data_AF-A0A8B6CXN7-F1
#
_entry.id   AF-A0A8B6CXN7-F1
#
_cell.length_a   1.000
_cell.length_b   1.000
_cell.length_c   1.000
_cell.angle_alpha   90.00
_cell.angle_beta   90.00
_cell.angle_gamma   90.00
#
_symmetry.space_group_name_H-M   'P 1'
#
loop_
_entity.id
_entity.type
_entity.pdbx_description
1 polymer ?
#
loop_
_entity_poly.entity_id
_entity_poly.type
_entity_poly.pdbx_seq_one_letter_code
_entity_poly.pdbx_strand_id
1 'polypeptide(L)'
;MAYMGMDAKEKPADMMSSNLETNMETIIYVTIPFGYSIAQDIFWKLYNQGYILKDSIDQLHCTACDRFLADRFVEGTCPLCTYEDARGDQCDKCGKLINAVDLGNPKCKLCKATPVIKSTQHLFLDLPKIEPQLQKHLDKVFKSGTWTNNAKVITSSWIRDGLKPRCISRDLKWGTQVPLPGYTDKVFYVWFDAPIGYISITANYTEHWEQWWKNPDKVDMYNFLGKDNVPFHSVIFPCTMLGANDNYTVVKHMIATGNYT
;
A
#
# COMPACT_ATOMS: atom_id res chain seq x y z
N MET A 1 -5.93 -9.58 -13.09
CA MET A 1 -6.53 -9.12 -11.83
C MET A 1 -5.68 -9.69 -10.71
N ALA A 2 -4.91 -8.87 -9.98
CA ALA A 2 -4.15 -9.39 -8.83
C ALA A 2 -5.10 -9.52 -7.64
N TYR A 3 -5.41 -10.76 -7.27
CA TYR A 3 -6.20 -11.06 -6.09
C TYR A 3 -5.32 -10.91 -4.85
N MET A 4 -5.73 -10.07 -3.90
CA MET A 4 -5.13 -9.96 -2.57
C MET A 4 -6.16 -10.36 -1.53
N GLY A 5 -6.03 -11.57 -0.98
CA GLY A 5 -6.91 -12.06 0.08
C GLY A 5 -6.67 -13.52 0.48
N MET A 6 -6.10 -13.67 1.68
CA MET A 6 -6.35 -14.68 2.74
C MET A 6 -6.06 -16.18 2.51
N ASP A 7 -5.40 -16.72 3.54
CA ASP A 7 -5.10 -18.13 3.89
C ASP A 7 -4.22 -18.98 2.95
N ALA A 8 -2.98 -19.19 3.38
CA ALA A 8 -1.99 -20.08 2.77
C ALA A 8 -2.20 -21.57 3.16
N LYS A 9 -3.44 -22.02 3.40
CA LYS A 9 -3.71 -23.42 3.77
C LYS A 9 -4.43 -24.24 2.72
N GLU A 10 -4.96 -23.63 1.66
CA GLU A 10 -5.51 -24.36 0.52
C GLU A 10 -4.88 -23.81 -0.75
N LYS A 11 -4.35 -24.69 -1.61
CA LYS A 11 -3.80 -24.32 -2.91
C LYS A 11 -4.97 -23.84 -3.79
N PRO A 12 -5.11 -22.53 -4.11
CA PRO A 12 -6.23 -22.03 -4.90
C PRO A 12 -6.05 -22.25 -6.41
N ALA A 13 -4.98 -22.95 -6.83
CA ALA A 13 -4.67 -23.19 -8.24
C ALA A 13 -5.78 -23.96 -8.97
N ASP A 14 -6.52 -24.81 -8.25
CA ASP A 14 -7.55 -25.66 -8.85
C ASP A 14 -8.94 -24.99 -8.90
N MET A 15 -9.14 -23.82 -8.26
CA MET A 15 -10.48 -23.22 -8.14
C MET A 15 -10.75 -22.03 -9.09
N MET A 16 -9.73 -21.41 -9.67
CA MET A 16 -9.90 -20.23 -10.56
C MET A 16 -9.68 -20.49 -12.04
N SER A 17 -9.13 -21.65 -12.44
CA SER A 17 -8.83 -21.96 -13.84
C SER A 17 -10.00 -22.62 -14.60
N SER A 18 -11.08 -23.06 -13.93
CA SER A 18 -12.10 -23.87 -14.59
C SER A 18 -13.30 -23.09 -15.16
N ASN A 19 -13.55 -21.84 -14.73
CA ASN A 19 -14.85 -21.18 -15.00
C ASN A 19 -14.75 -19.77 -15.63
N LEU A 20 -13.56 -19.27 -15.90
CA LEU A 20 -13.36 -17.97 -16.57
C LEU A 20 -12.33 -18.15 -17.68
N GLU A 21 -12.75 -18.03 -18.94
CA GLU A 21 -11.86 -17.96 -20.12
C GLU A 21 -10.98 -16.71 -20.01
N THR A 22 -9.91 -16.80 -19.25
CA THR A 22 -8.92 -15.74 -19.09
C THR A 22 -7.58 -16.24 -19.61
N ASN A 23 -7.17 -15.73 -20.76
CA ASN A 23 -5.83 -15.97 -21.31
C ASN A 23 -4.80 -15.12 -20.54
N MET A 24 -4.48 -15.55 -19.32
CA MET A 24 -3.39 -14.96 -18.54
C MET A 24 -2.09 -15.69 -18.87
N GLU A 25 -1.09 -14.96 -19.37
CA GLU A 25 0.24 -15.53 -19.65
C GLU A 25 0.96 -15.99 -18.38
N THR A 26 0.63 -15.39 -17.22
CA THR A 26 1.26 -15.73 -15.94
C THR A 26 0.34 -15.38 -14.76
N ILE A 27 0.24 -16.30 -13.79
CA ILE A 27 -0.42 -16.08 -12.49
C ILE A 27 0.59 -16.46 -11.40
N ILE A 28 0.99 -15.51 -10.58
CA ILE A 28 2.02 -15.70 -9.56
C ILE A 28 1.64 -14.95 -8.28
N TYR A 29 1.92 -15.56 -7.11
CA TYR A 29 1.63 -15.01 -5.78
C TYR A 29 2.79 -14.16 -5.24
N VAL A 30 2.49 -13.10 -4.48
CA VAL A 30 3.44 -12.07 -4.00
C VAL A 30 4.37 -12.54 -2.85
N THR A 31 4.39 -13.85 -2.53
CA THR A 31 5.20 -14.42 -1.43
C THR A 31 6.54 -15.04 -1.89
N ILE A 32 7.14 -14.52 -2.97
CA ILE A 32 8.37 -15.08 -3.56
C ILE A 32 9.62 -14.34 -3.05
N PRO A 33 10.73 -15.04 -2.73
CA PRO A 33 11.99 -14.45 -2.31
C PRO A 33 12.49 -13.26 -3.17
N PHE A 34 12.30 -13.33 -4.49
CA PHE A 34 12.69 -12.26 -5.42
C PHE A 34 11.97 -10.94 -5.17
N GLY A 35 10.70 -10.97 -4.75
CA GLY A 35 9.93 -9.75 -4.49
C GLY A 35 10.47 -8.94 -3.33
N TYR A 36 11.07 -9.62 -2.35
CA TYR A 36 11.75 -8.95 -1.24
C TYR A 36 12.96 -8.13 -1.72
N SER A 37 13.75 -8.68 -2.66
CA SER A 37 14.95 -8.00 -3.16
C SER A 37 14.64 -6.73 -3.97
N ILE A 38 13.61 -6.76 -4.83
CA ILE A 38 13.24 -5.61 -5.68
C ILE A 38 12.63 -4.50 -4.82
N ALA A 39 11.76 -4.84 -3.86
CA ALA A 39 11.18 -3.84 -2.95
C ALA A 39 12.25 -3.16 -2.09
N GLN A 40 13.24 -3.92 -1.61
CA GLN A 40 14.37 -3.38 -0.85
C GLN A 40 15.29 -2.50 -1.70
N ASP A 41 15.56 -2.87 -2.95
CA ASP A 41 16.33 -2.07 -3.91
C ASP A 41 15.64 -0.72 -4.21
N ILE A 42 14.33 -0.74 -4.53
CA ILE A 42 13.53 0.47 -4.73
C ILE A 42 13.53 1.34 -3.47
N PHE A 43 13.38 0.73 -2.29
CA PHE A 43 13.48 1.45 -1.02
C PHE A 43 14.82 2.17 -0.87
N TRP A 44 15.95 1.51 -1.15
CA TRP A 44 17.26 2.14 -1.04
C TRP A 44 17.44 3.30 -2.03
N LYS A 45 16.92 3.17 -3.25
CA LYS A 45 16.93 4.27 -4.24
C LYS A 45 16.17 5.48 -3.74
N LEU A 46 14.99 5.28 -3.16
CA LEU A 46 14.17 6.34 -2.55
C LEU A 46 14.86 6.94 -1.32
N TYR A 47 15.43 6.10 -0.46
CA TYR A 47 16.13 6.52 0.75
C TYR A 47 17.35 7.39 0.42
N ASN A 48 18.17 6.95 -0.53
CA ASN A 48 19.38 7.67 -0.96
C ASN A 48 19.08 9.00 -1.66
N GLN A 49 17.89 9.14 -2.25
CA GLN A 49 17.41 10.40 -2.84
C GLN A 49 16.73 11.31 -1.80
N GLY A 50 16.63 10.88 -0.54
CA GLY A 50 16.01 11.64 0.54
C GLY A 50 14.51 11.77 0.38
N TYR A 51 13.83 10.75 -0.18
CA TYR A 51 12.38 10.66 -0.24
C TYR A 51 11.77 9.85 0.91
N ILE A 52 12.61 9.33 1.82
CA ILE A 52 12.16 8.58 2.98
C ILE A 52 12.35 9.42 4.24
N LEU A 53 11.25 9.71 4.93
CA LEU A 53 11.22 10.39 6.22
C LEU A 53 11.14 9.35 7.35
N LYS A 54 11.61 9.75 8.53
CA LYS A 54 11.47 8.99 9.78
C LYS A 54 10.62 9.81 10.73
N ASP A 55 9.57 9.21 11.28
CA ASP A 55 8.74 9.83 12.30
C ASP A 55 8.16 8.77 13.24
N SER A 56 7.78 9.17 14.46
CA SER A 56 7.14 8.28 15.43
C SER A 56 5.62 8.35 15.34
N ILE A 57 4.97 7.19 15.45
CA ILE A 57 3.52 7.10 15.61
C ILE A 57 3.23 6.51 17.00
N ASP A 58 2.28 7.11 17.71
CA ASP A 58 1.72 6.53 18.93
C ASP A 58 0.70 5.44 18.57
N GLN A 59 0.94 4.25 19.10
CA GLN A 59 0.08 3.09 18.84
C GLN A 59 -0.22 2.34 20.13
N LEU A 60 -1.37 1.65 20.15
CA LEU A 60 -1.71 0.76 21.25
C LEU A 60 -0.93 -0.54 21.16
N HIS A 61 -0.19 -0.85 22.22
CA HIS A 61 0.57 -2.08 22.38
C HIS A 61 -0.06 -2.96 23.46
N CYS A 62 -0.46 -4.17 23.09
CA CYS A 62 -0.88 -5.18 24.06
C CYS A 62 0.35 -5.86 24.64
N THR A 63 0.67 -5.60 25.91
CA THR A 63 1.79 -6.24 26.61
C THR A 63 1.59 -7.75 26.77
N ALA A 64 0.36 -8.20 27.00
CA ALA A 64 0.06 -9.63 27.14
C ALA A 64 0.19 -10.43 25.83
N CYS A 65 -0.08 -9.80 24.67
CA CYS A 65 0.11 -10.42 23.35
C CYS A 65 1.46 -10.08 22.71
N ASP A 66 2.27 -9.25 23.37
CA ASP A 66 3.53 -8.70 22.87
C ASP A 66 3.45 -8.21 21.41
N ARG A 67 2.47 -7.34 21.13
CA ARG A 67 2.28 -6.77 19.80
C ARG A 67 1.55 -5.43 19.80
N PHE A 68 1.85 -4.61 18.81
CA PHE A 68 1.02 -3.47 18.41
C PHE A 68 -0.32 -3.97 17.84
N LEU A 69 -1.39 -3.27 18.19
CA LEU A 69 -2.76 -3.58 17.80
C LEU A 69 -3.16 -2.74 16.60
N ALA A 70 -3.63 -3.39 15.54
CA ALA A 70 -4.40 -2.72 14.49
C ALA A 70 -5.78 -2.31 15.05
N ASP A 71 -6.36 -1.25 14.51
CA ASP A 71 -7.64 -0.67 14.98
C ASP A 71 -8.76 -1.71 15.15
N ARG A 72 -8.84 -2.69 14.23
CA ARG A 72 -9.82 -3.80 14.29
C ARG A 72 -9.68 -4.73 15.51
N PHE A 73 -8.54 -4.69 16.19
CA PHE A 73 -8.22 -5.47 17.39
C PHE A 73 -8.29 -4.63 18.67
N VAL A 74 -8.76 -3.39 18.57
CA VAL A 74 -9.00 -2.49 19.70
C VAL A 74 -10.49 -2.25 19.83
N GLU A 75 -11.00 -2.42 21.05
CA GLU A 75 -12.36 -2.03 21.45
C GLU A 75 -12.26 -1.10 22.68
N GLY A 76 -13.21 -0.20 22.88
CA GLY A 76 -13.21 0.69 24.03
C GLY A 76 -14.36 1.69 24.03
N THR A 77 -14.35 2.60 25.00
CA THR A 77 -15.34 3.65 25.15
C THR A 77 -15.10 4.79 24.15
N CYS A 78 -16.10 5.11 23.34
CA CYS A 78 -16.07 6.23 22.41
C CYS A 78 -15.86 7.56 23.15
N PRO A 79 -14.85 8.36 22.79
CA PRO A 79 -14.59 9.64 23.45
C PRO A 79 -15.66 10.72 23.17
N LEU A 80 -16.52 10.50 22.17
CA LEU A 80 -17.50 11.49 21.71
C LEU A 80 -18.93 11.24 22.23
N CYS A 81 -19.34 9.97 22.33
CA CYS A 81 -20.73 9.61 22.69
C CYS A 81 -20.83 8.55 23.80
N THR A 82 -19.69 8.25 24.45
CA THR A 82 -19.55 7.32 25.59
C THR A 82 -20.05 5.89 25.33
N TYR A 83 -20.17 5.48 24.06
CA TYR A 83 -20.48 4.10 23.70
C TYR A 83 -19.34 3.17 24.10
N GLU A 84 -19.61 2.13 24.90
CA GLU A 84 -18.56 1.32 25.54
C GLU A 84 -17.86 0.30 24.64
N ASP A 85 -18.39 0.04 23.44
CA ASP A 85 -17.89 -0.98 22.50
C ASP A 85 -17.54 -0.38 21.13
N ALA A 86 -16.95 0.81 21.13
CA ALA A 86 -16.44 1.44 19.92
C ALA A 86 -15.17 0.74 19.43
N ARG A 87 -15.00 0.67 18.11
CA ARG A 87 -13.80 0.11 17.47
C ARG A 87 -12.70 1.16 17.38
N GLY A 88 -11.45 0.74 17.19
CA GLY A 88 -10.30 1.63 17.06
C GLY A 88 -10.35 2.60 15.87
N ASP A 89 -11.17 2.33 14.85
CA ASP A 89 -11.28 3.10 13.61
C ASP A 89 -12.58 3.93 13.53
N GLN A 90 -13.66 3.43 14.15
CA GLN A 90 -14.99 4.03 14.06
C GLN A 90 -15.87 3.64 15.25
N CYS A 91 -16.68 4.58 15.72
CA CYS A 91 -17.77 4.30 16.65
C CYS A 91 -19.05 3.95 15.90
N ASP A 92 -19.55 2.73 16.06
CA ASP A 92 -20.75 2.26 15.36
C ASP A 92 -22.05 2.94 15.87
N LYS A 93 -22.04 3.54 17.07
CA LYS A 93 -23.21 4.28 17.62
C LYS A 93 -23.38 5.68 17.04
N CYS A 94 -22.30 6.46 16.91
CA CYS A 94 -22.37 7.85 16.41
C CYS A 94 -21.81 8.02 14.98
N GLY A 95 -21.28 6.95 14.40
CA GLY A 95 -20.74 6.91 13.03
C GLY A 95 -19.41 7.65 12.84
N LYS A 96 -18.85 8.28 13.88
CA LYS A 96 -17.62 9.08 13.79
C LYS A 96 -16.38 8.19 13.70
N LEU A 97 -15.46 8.60 12.82
CA LEU A 97 -14.10 8.08 12.76
C LEU A 97 -13.31 8.61 13.95
N ILE A 98 -12.52 7.74 14.58
CA ILE A 98 -11.72 8.02 15.78
C ILE A 98 -10.37 7.33 15.64
N ASN A 99 -9.36 7.76 16.42
CA ASN A 99 -8.12 7.00 16.51
C ASN A 99 -8.19 6.05 17.72
N ALA A 100 -7.59 4.88 17.59
CA ALA A 100 -7.60 3.88 18.65
C ALA A 100 -6.98 4.39 19.96
N VAL A 101 -5.98 5.27 19.89
CA VAL A 101 -5.34 5.90 21.06
C VAL A 101 -6.26 6.86 21.82
N ASP A 102 -7.33 7.34 21.19
CA ASP A 102 -8.31 8.27 21.80
C ASP A 102 -9.44 7.52 22.54
N LEU A 103 -9.50 6.19 22.44
CA LEU A 103 -10.51 5.39 23.12
C LEU A 103 -10.33 5.43 24.64
N GLY A 104 -11.43 5.64 25.36
CA GLY A 104 -11.47 5.44 26.80
C GLY A 104 -11.46 3.94 27.13
N ASN A 105 -10.78 3.54 28.21
CA ASN A 105 -10.69 2.15 28.66
C ASN A 105 -10.42 1.14 27.51
N PRO A 106 -9.37 1.35 26.69
CA PRO A 106 -9.13 0.49 25.54
C PRO A 106 -8.86 -0.95 26.01
N LYS A 107 -9.29 -1.91 25.20
CA LYS A 107 -9.10 -3.35 25.44
C LYS A 107 -8.61 -4.01 24.16
N CYS A 108 -7.70 -4.97 24.33
CA CYS A 108 -7.30 -5.85 23.25
C CYS A 108 -8.43 -6.85 22.96
N LYS A 109 -8.97 -6.87 21.74
CA LYS A 109 -10.03 -7.82 21.36
C LYS A 109 -9.60 -9.29 21.46
N LEU A 110 -8.29 -9.56 21.41
CA LEU A 110 -7.71 -10.92 21.43
C LEU A 110 -7.63 -11.51 22.84
N CYS A 111 -7.09 -10.76 23.81
CA CYS A 111 -6.83 -11.26 25.17
C CYS A 111 -7.55 -10.48 26.28
N LYS A 112 -8.33 -9.46 25.91
CA LYS A 112 -9.08 -8.56 26.82
C LYS A 112 -8.23 -7.71 27.78
N ALA A 113 -6.90 -7.81 27.74
CA ALA A 113 -6.00 -6.94 28.49
C ALA A 113 -6.08 -5.49 28.00
N THR A 114 -5.81 -4.55 28.90
CA THR A 114 -5.69 -3.11 28.59
C THR A 114 -4.36 -2.85 27.89
N PRO A 115 -4.34 -2.39 26.63
CA PRO A 115 -3.12 -2.01 25.95
C PRO A 115 -2.58 -0.68 26.49
N VAL A 116 -1.29 -0.45 26.27
CA VAL A 116 -0.60 0.80 26.62
C VAL A 116 -0.23 1.56 25.35
N ILE A 117 -0.23 2.89 25.41
CA ILE A 117 0.28 3.70 24.30
C ILE A 117 1.81 3.55 24.30
N LYS A 118 2.38 3.22 23.14
CA LYS A 118 3.81 3.22 22.88
C LYS A 118 4.09 3.96 21.58
N SER A 119 5.06 4.85 21.61
CA SER A 119 5.59 5.48 20.40
C SER A 119 6.51 4.50 19.68
N THR A 120 6.33 4.35 18.38
CA THR A 120 7.11 3.45 17.53
C THR A 120 7.58 4.18 16.28
N GLN A 121 8.83 3.95 15.89
CA GLN A 121 9.44 4.63 14.75
C GLN A 121 8.95 4.01 13.43
N HIS A 122 8.60 4.87 12.48
CA HIS A 122 8.12 4.48 11.17
C HIS A 122 8.84 5.25 10.06
N LEU A 123 8.86 4.62 8.89
CA LEU A 123 9.31 5.21 7.63
C LEU A 123 8.11 5.72 6.84
N PHE A 124 8.29 6.87 6.20
CA PHE A 124 7.27 7.50 5.36
C PHE A 124 7.84 7.86 4.00
N LEU A 125 7.08 7.60 2.94
CA LEU A 125 7.37 8.12 1.61
C LEU A 125 6.91 9.58 1.54
N ASP A 126 7.85 10.48 1.25
CA ASP A 126 7.61 11.92 1.09
C ASP A 126 6.97 12.22 -0.28
N LEU A 127 5.69 11.89 -0.40
CA LEU A 127 4.90 12.21 -1.59
C LEU A 127 4.92 13.71 -1.95
N PRO A 128 4.78 14.67 -1.01
CA PRO A 128 4.87 16.09 -1.35
C PRO A 128 6.15 16.44 -2.13
N LYS A 129 7.30 15.87 -1.73
CA LYS A 129 8.58 16.13 -2.41
C LYS A 129 8.67 15.49 -3.81
N ILE A 130 7.93 14.42 -4.07
CA ILE A 130 7.89 13.73 -5.38
C ILE A 130 6.79 14.31 -6.30
N GLU A 131 5.77 14.94 -5.72
CA GLU A 131 4.58 15.47 -6.41
C GLU A 131 4.90 16.24 -7.71
N PRO A 132 5.93 17.12 -7.78
CA PRO A 132 6.25 17.83 -9.02
C PRO A 132 6.63 16.90 -10.19
N GLN A 133 7.28 15.76 -9.91
CA GLN A 133 7.61 14.77 -10.94
C GLN A 133 6.36 14.01 -11.38
N LEU A 134 5.52 13.63 -10.41
CA LEU A 134 4.25 12.99 -10.69
C LEU A 134 3.35 13.88 -11.55
N GLN A 135 3.24 15.18 -11.21
CA GLN A 135 2.43 16.13 -11.97
C GLN A 135 2.86 16.21 -13.43
N LYS A 136 4.17 16.30 -13.69
CA LYS A 136 4.71 16.30 -15.07
C LYS A 136 4.33 15.02 -15.83
N HIS A 137 4.39 13.87 -15.17
CA HIS A 137 3.96 12.59 -15.75
C HIS A 137 2.45 12.61 -16.05
N LEU A 138 1.62 12.99 -15.07
CA LEU A 138 0.17 13.09 -15.19
C LEU A 138 -0.26 14.03 -16.32
N ASP A 139 0.36 15.21 -16.44
CA ASP A 139 0.08 16.18 -17.51
C ASP A 139 0.32 15.59 -18.90
N LYS A 140 1.35 14.75 -19.05
CA LYS A 140 1.64 14.03 -20.30
C LYS A 140 0.58 12.96 -20.55
N VAL A 141 0.33 12.07 -19.59
CA VAL A 141 -0.57 10.92 -19.80
C VAL A 141 -2.05 11.29 -19.83
N PHE A 142 -2.47 12.40 -19.22
CA PHE A 142 -3.85 12.89 -19.34
C PHE A 142 -4.14 13.45 -20.73
N LYS A 143 -3.11 13.97 -21.42
CA LYS A 143 -3.19 14.44 -22.81
C LYS A 143 -3.06 13.30 -23.82
N SER A 144 -2.14 12.36 -23.59
CA SER A 144 -1.76 11.34 -24.58
C SER A 144 -2.26 9.92 -24.29
N GLY A 145 -2.74 9.65 -23.07
CA GLY A 145 -3.16 8.32 -22.61
C GLY A 145 -4.68 8.15 -22.55
N THR A 146 -5.13 6.89 -22.54
CA THR A 146 -6.55 6.53 -22.48
C THR A 146 -6.98 6.17 -21.06
N TRP A 147 -6.94 7.15 -20.16
CA TRP A 147 -7.47 6.96 -18.80
C TRP A 147 -8.99 7.11 -18.78
N THR A 148 -9.66 6.22 -18.07
CA THR A 148 -11.10 6.35 -17.81
C THR A 148 -11.40 7.61 -16.99
N ASN A 149 -12.59 8.19 -17.20
CA ASN A 149 -12.96 9.46 -16.54
C ASN A 149 -12.92 9.35 -15.00
N ASN A 150 -13.31 8.20 -14.45
CA ASN A 150 -13.24 7.94 -13.02
C ASN A 150 -11.81 7.93 -12.47
N ALA A 151 -10.86 7.31 -13.17
CA ALA A 151 -9.46 7.34 -12.79
C ALA A 151 -8.90 8.77 -12.80
N LYS A 152 -9.24 9.56 -13.82
CA LYS A 152 -8.84 10.98 -13.92
C LYS A 152 -9.38 11.79 -12.75
N VAL A 153 -10.68 11.73 -12.46
CA VAL A 153 -11.31 12.53 -11.40
C VAL A 153 -10.76 12.17 -10.01
N ILE A 154 -10.61 10.88 -9.67
CA ILE A 154 -10.04 10.44 -8.39
C ILE A 154 -8.58 10.91 -8.25
N THR A 155 -7.79 10.78 -9.32
CA THR A 155 -6.38 11.19 -9.27
C THR A 155 -6.27 12.70 -9.13
N SER A 156 -7.04 13.48 -9.89
CA SER A 156 -7.07 14.93 -9.80
C SER A 156 -7.53 15.43 -8.43
N SER A 157 -8.44 14.72 -7.74
CA SER A 157 -8.83 15.11 -6.38
C SER A 157 -7.67 14.94 -5.39
N TRP A 158 -6.93 13.83 -5.49
CA TRP A 158 -5.75 13.60 -4.64
C TRP A 158 -4.67 14.66 -4.82
N ILE A 159 -4.39 15.05 -6.07
CA ILE A 159 -3.43 16.11 -6.38
C ILE A 159 -3.92 17.46 -5.86
N ARG A 160 -5.18 17.82 -6.15
CA ARG A 160 -5.77 19.10 -5.72
C ARG A 160 -5.75 19.26 -4.20
N ASP A 161 -6.03 18.18 -3.46
CA ASP A 161 -6.08 18.21 -1.99
C ASP A 161 -4.67 18.25 -1.35
N GLY A 162 -3.61 18.12 -2.16
CA GLY A 162 -2.20 18.11 -1.75
C GLY A 162 -1.76 16.74 -1.24
N LEU A 163 -0.66 16.21 -1.80
CA LEU A 163 -0.13 14.94 -1.32
C LEU A 163 0.49 15.11 0.06
N LYS A 164 0.36 14.07 0.89
CA LYS A 164 0.89 14.02 2.26
C LYS A 164 1.84 12.84 2.39
N PRO A 165 2.83 12.88 3.30
CA PRO A 165 3.67 11.73 3.57
C PRO A 165 2.82 10.50 3.91
N ARG A 166 3.23 9.32 3.43
CA ARG A 166 2.54 8.05 3.67
C ARG A 166 3.45 7.07 4.36
N CYS A 167 3.01 6.52 5.49
CA CYS A 167 3.77 5.52 6.24
C CYS A 167 3.92 4.23 5.41
N ILE A 168 5.15 3.80 5.16
CA ILE A 168 5.52 2.62 4.36
C ILE A 168 6.02 1.44 5.20
N SER A 169 5.94 1.50 6.53
CA SER A 169 6.41 0.44 7.43
C SER A 169 5.33 0.02 8.43
N ARG A 170 5.39 -1.21 8.94
CA ARG A 170 4.44 -1.77 9.91
C ARG A 170 5.14 -2.66 10.93
N ASP A 171 4.64 -2.61 12.16
CA ASP A 171 5.00 -3.51 13.25
C ASP A 171 4.31 -4.87 13.10
N LEU A 172 4.73 -5.61 12.08
CA LEU A 172 4.24 -6.96 11.78
C LEU A 172 5.44 -7.89 11.56
N LYS A 173 5.26 -9.16 11.92
CA LYS A 173 6.26 -10.21 11.67
C LYS A 173 6.20 -10.75 10.23
N TRP A 174 5.03 -10.67 9.58
CA TRP A 174 4.79 -11.21 8.25
C TRP A 174 4.74 -10.09 7.20
N GLY A 175 5.67 -10.11 6.26
CA GLY A 175 5.82 -9.13 5.18
C GLY A 175 7.26 -9.00 4.72
N THR A 176 7.51 -8.12 3.75
CA THR A 176 8.87 -7.79 3.28
C THR A 176 9.63 -7.05 4.36
N GLN A 177 10.76 -7.58 4.83
CA GLN A 177 11.54 -6.94 5.89
C GLN A 177 12.13 -5.60 5.45
N VAL A 178 12.08 -4.60 6.34
CA VAL A 178 12.71 -3.30 6.11
C VAL A 178 14.24 -3.45 6.29
N PRO A 179 15.06 -3.18 5.27
CA PRO A 179 16.50 -3.46 5.31
C PRO A 179 17.29 -2.32 6.00
N LEU A 180 16.75 -1.73 7.07
CA LEU A 180 17.34 -0.56 7.73
C LEU A 180 17.65 -0.88 9.21
N PRO A 181 18.86 -0.57 9.72
CA PRO A 181 19.17 -0.74 11.14
C PRO A 181 18.15 0.00 12.03
N GLY A 182 17.66 -0.69 13.07
CA GLY A 182 16.59 -0.20 13.95
C GLY A 182 15.16 -0.46 13.46
N TYR A 183 15.00 -1.13 12.31
CA TYR A 183 13.69 -1.53 11.75
C TYR A 183 13.61 -3.05 11.48
N THR A 184 14.48 -3.85 12.11
CA THR A 184 14.60 -5.30 11.88
C THR A 184 13.39 -6.13 12.31
N ASP A 185 12.54 -5.55 13.15
CA ASP A 185 11.26 -6.09 13.63
C ASP A 185 10.06 -5.54 12.85
N LYS A 186 10.31 -4.82 11.73
CA LYS A 186 9.31 -4.16 10.92
C LYS A 186 9.35 -4.65 9.48
N VAL A 187 8.18 -4.66 8.88
CA VAL A 187 7.99 -4.98 7.45
C VAL A 187 7.50 -3.76 6.69
N PHE A 188 7.70 -3.75 5.37
CA PHE A 188 7.04 -2.79 4.52
C PHE A 188 5.53 -2.93 4.62
N TYR A 189 4.86 -1.79 4.55
CA TYR A 189 3.42 -1.77 4.48
C TYR A 189 2.96 -2.25 3.10
N VAL A 190 1.93 -3.09 3.08
CA VAL A 190 1.39 -3.69 1.84
C VAL A 190 1.08 -2.67 0.75
N TRP A 191 0.64 -1.46 1.08
CA TRP A 191 0.36 -0.44 0.06
C TRP A 191 1.62 0.16 -0.59
N PHE A 192 2.81 -0.09 -0.03
CA PHE A 192 4.10 0.27 -0.63
C PHE A 192 4.64 -0.86 -1.52
N ASP A 193 4.67 -2.11 -1.04
CA ASP A 193 5.33 -3.22 -1.73
C ASP A 193 4.40 -4.08 -2.60
N ALA A 194 3.07 -4.05 -2.40
CA ALA A 194 2.13 -4.79 -3.22
C ALA A 194 2.26 -4.50 -4.73
N PRO A 195 2.32 -3.22 -5.18
CA PRO A 195 2.48 -2.93 -6.60
C PRO A 195 3.88 -3.33 -7.14
N ILE A 196 4.90 -3.35 -6.29
CA ILE A 196 6.24 -3.87 -6.64
C ILE A 196 6.18 -5.38 -6.92
N GLY A 197 5.17 -6.06 -6.37
CA GLY A 197 4.82 -7.44 -6.72
C GLY A 197 4.66 -7.66 -8.22
N TYR A 198 4.14 -6.70 -9.00
CA TYR A 198 4.03 -6.85 -10.47
C TYR A 198 5.39 -7.01 -11.14
N ILE A 199 6.38 -6.22 -10.71
CA ILE A 199 7.75 -6.27 -11.20
C ILE A 199 8.37 -7.63 -10.86
N SER A 200 8.13 -8.07 -9.63
CA SER A 200 8.66 -9.33 -9.08
C SER A 200 8.08 -10.55 -9.80
N ILE A 201 6.81 -10.50 -10.17
CA ILE A 201 6.13 -11.52 -10.98
C ILE A 201 6.80 -11.62 -12.36
N THR A 202 7.09 -10.49 -13.03
CA THR A 202 7.80 -10.49 -14.31
C THR A 202 9.25 -10.97 -14.15
N ALA A 203 9.94 -10.58 -13.08
CA ALA A 203 11.30 -11.04 -12.78
C ALA A 203 11.38 -12.55 -12.55
N ASN A 204 10.33 -13.15 -11.99
CA ASN A 204 10.25 -14.60 -11.85
C ASN A 204 9.89 -15.31 -13.17
N TYR A 205 9.26 -14.61 -14.11
CA TYR A 205 8.95 -15.12 -15.43
C TYR A 205 10.16 -15.06 -16.38
N THR A 206 10.98 -14.00 -16.30
CA THR A 206 12.14 -13.80 -17.16
C THR A 206 13.25 -13.00 -16.49
N GLU A 207 14.50 -13.40 -16.74
CA GLU A 207 15.70 -12.66 -16.30
C GLU A 207 15.79 -11.27 -16.95
N HIS A 208 15.11 -11.05 -18.08
CA HIS A 208 15.10 -9.78 -18.82
C HIS A 208 13.92 -8.86 -18.45
N TRP A 209 13.36 -8.99 -17.25
CA TRP A 209 12.19 -8.25 -16.81
C TRP A 209 12.34 -6.72 -16.88
N GLU A 210 13.57 -6.21 -16.77
CA GLU A 210 13.87 -4.78 -16.89
C GLU A 210 13.53 -4.23 -18.28
N GLN A 211 13.53 -5.07 -19.33
CA GLN A 211 13.10 -4.63 -20.67
C GLN A 211 11.62 -4.23 -20.73
N TRP A 212 10.81 -4.68 -19.76
CA TRP A 212 9.41 -4.32 -19.60
C TRP A 212 9.23 -3.18 -18.59
N TRP A 213 9.91 -3.28 -17.45
CA TRP A 213 9.69 -2.37 -16.32
C TRP A 213 10.64 -1.18 -16.25
N LYS A 214 11.73 -1.14 -17.02
CA LYS A 214 12.70 -0.04 -17.05
C LYS A 214 12.96 0.47 -18.48
N ASN A 215 11.90 0.57 -19.27
CA ASN A 215 11.99 0.89 -20.70
C ASN A 215 10.78 1.72 -21.18
N PRO A 216 10.53 2.90 -20.57
CA PRO A 216 9.34 3.72 -20.83
C PRO A 216 9.24 4.24 -22.27
N ASP A 217 10.33 4.23 -23.04
CA ASP A 217 10.34 4.67 -24.44
C ASP A 217 9.79 3.62 -25.40
N LYS A 218 9.78 2.34 -25.00
CA LYS A 218 9.31 1.22 -25.83
C LYS A 218 8.10 0.50 -25.26
N VAL A 219 7.74 0.76 -24.00
CA VAL A 219 6.69 0.03 -23.29
C VAL A 219 5.58 0.98 -22.84
N ASP A 220 4.37 0.68 -23.28
CA ASP A 220 3.15 1.35 -22.83
C ASP A 220 2.47 0.49 -21.75
N MET A 221 2.51 0.95 -20.49
CA MET A 221 1.89 0.20 -19.38
C MET A 221 0.38 0.49 -19.27
N TYR A 222 -0.41 -0.59 -19.23
CA TYR A 222 -1.86 -0.59 -19.02
C TYR A 222 -2.22 -1.22 -17.67
N ASN A 223 -2.93 -0.47 -16.83
CA ASN A 223 -3.44 -0.96 -15.54
C ASN A 223 -4.97 -1.10 -15.58
N PHE A 224 -5.46 -2.31 -15.33
CA PHE A 224 -6.88 -2.63 -15.20
C PHE A 224 -7.22 -2.92 -13.73
N LEU A 225 -8.09 -2.12 -13.12
CA LEU A 225 -8.35 -2.17 -11.68
C LEU A 225 -9.75 -1.67 -11.30
N GLY A 226 -10.21 -1.99 -10.09
CA GLY A 226 -11.41 -1.36 -9.52
C GLY A 226 -11.10 0.05 -8.98
N LYS A 227 -12.11 0.94 -8.97
CA LYS A 227 -11.95 2.36 -8.58
C LYS A 227 -11.19 2.59 -7.26
N ASP A 228 -11.35 1.71 -6.28
CA ASP A 228 -10.72 1.86 -4.95
C ASP A 228 -9.19 1.70 -5.00
N ASN A 229 -8.67 1.07 -6.04
CA ASN A 229 -7.23 0.88 -6.26
C ASN A 229 -6.58 2.03 -7.05
N VAL A 230 -7.35 2.98 -7.57
CA VAL A 230 -6.85 4.08 -8.40
C VAL A 230 -5.74 4.86 -7.68
N PRO A 231 -5.90 5.36 -6.44
CA PRO A 231 -4.87 6.18 -5.81
C PRO A 231 -3.52 5.48 -5.66
N PHE A 232 -3.55 4.16 -5.42
CA PHE A 232 -2.33 3.38 -5.28
C PHE A 232 -1.57 3.24 -6.61
N HIS A 233 -2.30 3.17 -7.73
CA HIS A 233 -1.71 2.97 -9.05
C HIS A 233 -1.51 4.27 -9.84
N SER A 234 -2.16 5.36 -9.45
CA SER A 234 -2.02 6.67 -10.10
C SER A 234 -1.14 7.65 -9.33
N VAL A 235 -0.96 7.44 -8.02
CA VAL A 235 -0.16 8.31 -7.15
C VAL A 235 0.96 7.53 -6.49
N ILE A 236 0.65 6.58 -5.59
CA ILE A 236 1.65 5.96 -4.72
C ILE A 236 2.72 5.22 -5.51
N PHE A 237 2.32 4.27 -6.35
CA PHE A 237 3.26 3.46 -7.12
C PHE A 237 4.02 4.28 -8.19
N PRO A 238 3.37 5.18 -8.96
CA PRO A 238 4.09 6.14 -9.79
C PRO A 238 5.10 7.00 -9.03
N CYS A 239 4.77 7.53 -7.85
CA CYS A 239 5.72 8.26 -7.01
C CYS A 239 6.90 7.37 -6.59
N THR A 240 6.65 6.13 -6.18
CA THR A 240 7.69 5.15 -5.86
C THR A 240 8.64 4.93 -7.05
N MET A 241 8.10 4.74 -8.26
CA MET A 241 8.89 4.52 -9.48
C MET A 241 9.67 5.75 -9.95
N LEU A 242 9.01 6.92 -9.99
CA LEU A 242 9.63 8.18 -10.38
C LEU A 242 10.70 8.61 -9.37
N GLY A 243 10.38 8.53 -8.08
CA GLY A 243 11.30 8.86 -7.00
C GLY A 243 12.48 7.89 -6.89
N ALA A 244 12.36 6.65 -7.37
CA ALA A 244 13.50 5.73 -7.46
C ALA A 244 14.49 6.14 -8.55
N ASN A 245 14.09 6.99 -9.51
CA ASN A 245 14.92 7.55 -10.58
C ASN A 245 15.79 6.49 -11.31
N ASP A 246 15.17 5.37 -11.66
CA ASP A 246 15.84 4.21 -12.27
C ASP A 246 15.17 3.81 -13.59
N ASN A 247 14.75 4.82 -14.35
CA ASN A 247 14.13 4.69 -15.67
C ASN A 247 12.90 3.75 -15.72
N TYR A 248 12.12 3.67 -14.64
CA TYR A 248 10.95 2.79 -14.58
C TYR A 248 9.87 3.17 -15.60
N THR A 249 9.23 2.16 -16.18
CA THR A 249 8.01 2.28 -16.97
C THR A 249 6.84 2.63 -16.05
N VAL A 250 6.31 3.85 -16.17
CA VAL A 250 5.18 4.35 -15.35
C VAL A 250 3.87 4.25 -16.12
N VAL A 251 2.75 4.12 -15.40
CA VAL A 251 1.43 3.86 -16.01
C VAL A 251 1.09 4.90 -17.07
N LYS A 252 0.76 4.44 -18.28
CA LYS A 252 0.35 5.29 -19.40
C LYS A 252 -1.15 5.23 -19.63
N HIS A 253 -1.77 4.07 -19.43
CA HIS A 253 -3.19 3.83 -19.59
C HIS A 253 -3.79 3.26 -18.31
N MET A 254 -4.80 3.92 -17.75
CA MET A 254 -5.49 3.45 -16.55
C MET A 254 -6.97 3.20 -16.83
N ILE A 255 -7.38 1.93 -16.71
CA ILE A 255 -8.72 1.46 -16.96
C ILE A 255 -9.35 1.06 -15.62
N ALA A 256 -10.08 2.00 -15.01
CA ALA A 256 -10.74 1.77 -13.74
C ALA A 256 -12.24 1.46 -13.92
N THR A 257 -12.70 0.35 -13.35
CA THR A 257 -14.12 -0.04 -13.35
C THR A 257 -14.82 0.34 -12.05
N GLY A 258 -16.13 0.62 -12.13
CA GLY A 258 -16.97 1.02 -11.01
C GLY A 258 -17.58 2.42 -11.18
N ASN A 259 -18.88 2.54 -10.87
CA ASN A 259 -19.64 3.78 -11.05
C ASN A 259 -19.35 4.82 -9.95
N TYR A 260 -19.45 6.09 -10.34
CA TYR A 260 -19.81 7.17 -9.42
C TYR A 260 -21.31 7.06 -9.15
N THR A 261 -21.67 6.78 -7.90
CA THR A 261 -22.98 7.11 -7.35
C THR A 261 -22.80 8.35 -6.50
#